data_AF-A0A416ZD93-F1
#
_entry.id   AF-A0A416ZD93-F1
#
_cell.length_a   1.000
_cell.length_b   1.000
_cell.length_c   1.000
_cell.angle_alpha   90.00
_cell.angle_beta   90.00
_cell.angle_gamma   90.00
#
_symmetry.space_group_name_H-M   'P 1'
#
loop_
_entity.id
_entity.type
_entity.pdbx_description
1 polymer ?
#
loop_
_entity_poly.entity_id
_entity_poly.type
_entity_poly.pdbx_seq_one_letter_code
_entity_poly.pdbx_strand_id
1 'polypeptide(L)'
;MEYQYYLRQIYRKDGSVWIDILEAAQAEKLGYQDGDKYTQNDGVVYINGFDSPSALNTFIEDLHGCVNRSEAMAAHQREER
;
A
#
# COMPACT_ATOMS: atom_id res chain seq x y z
N MET A 1 12.18 2.16 12.94
CA MET A 1 11.05 3.06 13.22
C MET A 1 9.82 2.36 12.69
N GLU A 2 8.78 2.19 13.50
CA GLU A 2 7.55 1.53 13.05
C GLU A 2 6.66 2.57 12.36
N TYR A 3 6.54 2.48 11.04
CA TYR A 3 5.61 3.31 10.28
C TYR A 3 4.16 2.94 10.61
N GLN A 4 3.27 3.93 10.61
CA GLN A 4 1.85 3.71 10.92
C GLN A 4 1.08 3.11 9.74
N TYR A 5 1.50 3.43 8.53
CA TYR A 5 0.88 3.00 7.29
C TYR A 5 1.92 2.41 6.35
N TYR A 6 1.49 1.44 5.56
CA TYR A 6 2.29 0.83 4.51
C TYR A 6 1.53 0.88 3.19
N LEU A 7 2.24 1.24 2.13
CA LEU A 7 1.74 1.22 0.77
C LEU A 7 2.40 0.07 0.03
N ARG A 8 1.60 -0.93 -0.31
CA ARG A 8 2.01 -1.97 -1.25
C ARG A 8 1.70 -1.51 -2.67
N GLN A 9 2.70 -1.50 -3.53
CA GLN A 9 2.59 -1.08 -4.92
C GLN A 9 2.93 -2.26 -5.83
N ILE A 10 2.09 -2.56 -6.82
CA ILE A 10 2.34 -3.58 -7.83
C ILE A 10 2.51 -2.90 -9.18
N TYR A 11 3.75 -2.82 -9.66
CA TYR A 11 4.09 -2.29 -10.98
C TYR A 11 3.97 -3.41 -12.00
N ARG A 12 2.96 -3.34 -12.86
CA ARG A 12 2.65 -4.38 -13.85
C ARG A 12 3.33 -4.08 -15.19
N LYS A 13 3.54 -5.12 -15.99
CA LYS A 13 4.17 -5.02 -17.33
C LYS A 13 3.42 -4.11 -18.31
N ASP A 14 2.12 -3.91 -18.11
CA ASP A 14 1.28 -3.03 -18.92
C ASP A 14 1.42 -1.54 -18.55
N GLY A 15 2.31 -1.20 -17.61
CA GLY A 15 2.52 0.16 -17.13
C GLY A 15 1.53 0.61 -16.06
N SER A 16 0.58 -0.25 -15.66
CA SER A 16 -0.33 0.05 -14.58
C SER A 16 0.27 -0.22 -13.21
N VAL A 17 -0.11 0.59 -12.23
CA VAL A 17 0.25 0.44 -10.83
C VAL A 17 -1.01 0.18 -10.03
N TRP A 18 -1.01 -0.91 -9.27
CA TRP A 18 -2.05 -1.20 -8.29
C TRP A 18 -1.51 -0.94 -6.90
N ILE A 19 -2.31 -0.33 -6.03
CA ILE A 19 -1.91 -0.03 -4.67
C ILE A 19 -2.87 -0.64 -3.64
N ASP A 20 -2.28 -1.12 -2.55
CA ASP A 20 -3.00 -1.48 -1.32
C ASP A 20 -2.45 -0.64 -0.16
N ILE A 21 -3.34 0.06 0.54
CA ILE A 21 -3.00 0.81 1.75
C ILE A 21 -3.28 -0.08 2.96
N LEU A 22 -2.27 -0.28 3.81
CA LEU A 22 -2.28 -1.16 4.97
C LEU A 22 -1.94 -0.35 6.23
N GLU A 23 -2.56 -0.69 7.35
CA GLU A 23 -2.09 -0.26 8.67
C GLU A 23 -0.89 -1.12 9.12
N ALA A 24 -0.08 -0.60 10.05
CA ALA A 24 1.07 -1.29 10.62
C ALA A 24 0.76 -2.73 11.06
N ALA A 25 -0.37 -2.94 11.76
CA ALA A 25 -0.78 -4.26 12.23
C ALA A 25 -1.12 -5.24 11.09
N GLN A 26 -1.56 -4.75 9.93
CA GLN A 26 -1.81 -5.60 8.76
C GLN A 26 -0.51 -5.92 8.03
N ALA A 27 0.36 -4.92 7.86
CA ALA A 27 1.69 -5.10 7.29
C ALA A 27 2.52 -6.11 8.11
N GLU A 28 2.48 -6.01 9.44
CA GLU A 28 3.16 -6.94 10.35
C GLU A 28 2.63 -8.37 10.19
N LYS A 29 1.31 -8.57 10.14
CA LYS A 29 0.70 -9.89 9.90
C LYS A 29 1.10 -10.50 8.57
N LEU A 30 1.33 -9.66 7.55
CA LEU A 30 1.80 -10.07 6.24
C LEU A 30 3.33 -10.19 6.15
N GLY A 31 4.06 -9.80 7.20
CA GLY A 31 5.51 -9.81 7.27
C GLY A 31 6.19 -8.74 6.41
N TYR A 32 5.47 -7.67 6.06
CA TYR A 32 5.97 -6.59 5.21
C TYR A 32 6.81 -5.59 5.99
N GLN A 33 7.92 -5.17 5.38
CA GLN A 33 8.82 -4.14 5.89
C GLN A 33 8.98 -3.00 4.89
N ASP A 34 9.27 -1.81 5.40
CA ASP A 34 9.59 -0.67 4.55
C ASP A 34 10.85 -0.96 3.71
N GLY A 35 10.79 -0.62 2.43
CA GLY A 35 11.85 -0.89 1.46
C GLY A 35 11.82 -2.30 0.86
N ASP A 36 10.87 -3.16 1.26
CA ASP A 36 10.74 -4.48 0.66
C ASP A 36 10.47 -4.35 -0.84
N LYS A 37 11.19 -5.19 -1.61
CA LYS A 37 11.05 -5.29 -3.05
C LYS A 37 11.14 -6.73 -3.49
N TYR A 38 10.13 -7.21 -4.20
CA TYR A 38 10.12 -8.56 -4.73
C TYR A 38 9.30 -8.67 -6.01
N THR A 39 9.58 -9.69 -6.81
CA THR A 39 8.80 -10.00 -8.00
C THR A 39 7.61 -10.87 -7.63
N GLN A 40 6.42 -10.54 -8.12
CA GLN A 40 5.22 -11.35 -7.94
C GLN A 40 4.43 -11.41 -9.24
N ASN A 41 4.13 -12.62 -9.70
CA ASN A 41 3.39 -12.88 -10.94
C ASN A 41 3.95 -12.07 -12.13
N ASP A 42 3.22 -11.04 -12.54
CA ASP A 42 3.49 -10.18 -13.71
C ASP A 42 3.99 -8.78 -13.37
N GLY A 43 4.51 -8.58 -12.16
CA GLY A 43 4.97 -7.26 -11.75
C GLY A 43 6.05 -7.28 -10.67
N VAL A 44 6.49 -6.07 -10.35
CA VAL A 44 7.40 -5.81 -9.23
C VAL A 44 6.58 -5.19 -8.12
N VAL A 45 6.69 -5.77 -6.92
CA VAL A 45 6.08 -5.26 -5.71
C VAL A 45 7.09 -4.40 -4.96
N TYR A 46 6.63 -3.26 -4.46
CA TYR A 46 7.35 -2.39 -3.54
C TYR A 46 6.50 -2.12 -2.31
N ILE A 47 7.10 -2.16 -1.13
CA ILE A 47 6.48 -1.75 0.12
C ILE A 47 7.17 -0.48 0.63
N ASN A 48 6.39 0.58 0.86
CA ASN A 48 6.87 1.81 1.46
C ASN A 48 6.09 2.10 2.74
N GLY A 49 6.78 2.47 3.82
CA GLY A 49 6.21 2.89 5.09
C GLY A 49 6.01 4.41 5.17
N PHE A 50 4.94 4.84 5.85
CA PHE A 50 4.59 6.23 6.05
C PHE A 50 4.12 6.50 7.48
N ASP A 51 4.54 7.63 8.03
CA ASP A 51 4.15 8.07 9.38
C ASP A 51 2.76 8.74 9.43
N SER A 52 2.22 9.16 8.28
CA SER A 52 0.93 9.85 8.23
C SER A 52 0.16 9.58 6.94
N PRO A 53 -1.19 9.65 6.96
CA PRO A 53 -2.01 9.54 5.76
C PRO A 53 -1.71 10.66 4.75
N SER A 54 -1.31 11.85 5.20
CA SER A 54 -0.97 12.96 4.32
C SER A 54 0.25 12.65 3.46
N ALA A 55 1.35 12.18 4.07
CA ALA A 55 2.55 11.79 3.34
C ALA A 55 2.27 10.63 2.35
N LEU A 56 1.47 9.66 2.78
CA LEU A 56 1.04 8.54 1.94
C LEU A 56 0.20 9.01 0.75
N ASN A 57 -0.79 9.89 0.95
CA ASN A 57 -1.64 10.38 -0.13
C ASN A 57 -0.85 11.25 -1.13
N THR A 58 0.03 12.14 -0.66
CA THR A 58 0.92 12.90 -1.55
C THR A 58 1.78 11.98 -2.40
N PHE A 59 2.34 10.91 -1.81
CA PHE A 59 3.11 9.93 -2.57
C PHE A 59 2.26 9.22 -3.64
N ILE A 60 1.02 8.85 -3.32
CA ILE A 60 0.09 8.22 -4.27
C ILE A 60 -0.28 9.16 -5.42
N GLU A 61 -0.49 10.46 -5.13
CA GLU A 61 -0.80 11.46 -6.16
C GLU A 61 0.33 11.60 -7.19
N ASP A 62 1.58 11.40 -6.77
CA ASP A 62 2.76 11.39 -7.63
C ASP A 62 2.96 10.06 -8.40
N LEU A 63 2.22 9.00 -8.08
CA LEU A 63 2.33 7.71 -8.78
C LEU A 63 1.66 7.74 -10.16
N HIS A 64 2.48 7.88 -11.20
CA HIS A 64 2.04 7.73 -12.58
C HIS A 64 1.52 6.31 -12.88
N GLY A 65 0.36 6.22 -13.53
CA GLY A 65 -0.23 4.94 -13.91
C GLY A 65 -0.94 4.20 -12.78
N CYS A 66 -1.21 4.85 -11.64
CA CYS A 66 -2.06 4.28 -10.60
C CYS A 66 -3.50 4.13 -11.10
N VAL A 67 -3.97 2.88 -11.26
CA VAL A 67 -5.30 2.57 -11.83
C VAL A 67 -6.21 1.79 -10.87
N ASN A 68 -5.67 1.28 -9.77
CA ASN A 68 -6.46 0.55 -8.77
C ASN A 68 -5.96 0.89 -7.37
N ARG A 69 -6.89 1.30 -6.51
CA ARG A 69 -6.66 1.62 -5.10
C ARG A 69 -7.58 0.74 -4.27
N SER A 70 -7.00 -0.22 -3.57
CA SER A 70 -7.71 -0.96 -2.53
C SER A 70 -7.28 -0.39 -1.18
N GLU A 71 -8.26 0.09 -0.43
CA GLU A 71 -8.05 0.44 0.97
C GLU A 71 -8.39 -0.81 1.76
N ALA A 72 -7.36 -1.50 2.24
CA ALA A 72 -7.55 -2.49 3.29
C ALA A 72 -7.70 -1.80 4.65
N MET A 73 -8.10 -0.52 4.70
CA MET A 73 -8.61 0.10 5.92
C MET A 73 -9.70 -0.83 6.46
N ALA A 74 -9.48 -1.34 7.68
CA ALA A 74 -10.39 -2.28 8.29
C ALA A 74 -11.82 -1.78 8.12
N ALA A 75 -12.72 -2.69 7.75
CA ALA A 75 -14.16 -2.50 7.78
C ALA A 75 -14.63 -2.25 9.23
N HIS A 76 -14.21 -1.13 9.82
CA HIS A 76 -14.62 -0.66 11.13
C HIS A 76 -15.45 0.63 11.01
N GLN A 77 -16.25 0.73 9.94
CA GLN A 77 -17.42 1.61 9.88
C GLN A 77 -18.55 0.98 9.06
N ARG A 78 -19.03 -0.22 9.42
CA ARG A 78 -20.39 -0.68 9.12
C ARG A 78 -20.86 -1.72 10.13
N GLU A 79 -21.05 -1.31 11.38
CA GLU A 79 -22.06 -1.95 12.25
C GLU A 79 -22.40 -1.02 13.42
N GLU A 80 -23.02 0.13 13.14
CA GLU A 80 -23.92 0.81 14.09
C GLU A 80 -25.08 1.42 13.29
N ARG A 81 -26.09 0.59 12.99
CA ARG A 81 -27.44 1.03 12.67
C ARG A 81 -28.45 0.06 13.26
#